data_AF-A0A8T4JH82-F1
#
_entry.id   AF-A0A8T4JH82-F1
#
_cell.length_a   1.000
_cell.length_b   1.000
_cell.length_c   1.000
_cell.angle_alpha   90.00
_cell.angle_beta   90.00
_cell.angle_gamma   90.00
#
_symmetry.space_group_name_H-M   'P 1'
#
loop_
_entity.id
_entity.type
_entity.pdbx_description
1 polymer ?
#
loop_
_entity_poly.entity_id
_entity_poly.type
_entity_poly.pdbx_seq_one_letter_code
_entity_poly.pdbx_strand_id
1 'polypeptide(L)'
;MGDLELVPKSVIDEPIRIPENPFWEVFKRFGRDELIAMFVNVIATVIIGIFTAIPILLALAGPVIEKIGFFPGNFWEAKKIYKTTPKKQRKRRFFYFRGAIKRGSKSLLEDILIHDPLYILFMFVGLLVYPGTPIWLLSTASFIIAVIIVTFLEVGINEVRYIKLKNKLKRAGFESERYYETRFFISSQENPKKLMEKITKTFNVVKGKQIGYHDKYLDNNFSTYSGRVPRVRLRLRNNDAIEKGWLQTVQIVYTKAREKGSRAVDQYRYFPIRKTKFYYLLNQKMPKKISEIKNKKIKRVLRHSKSKICDVNFERQFAKNEHILFSIDKILKGKDYYVLEIKVRKNRTLLMEAMRYVMQEFPVAQTTSSKCDL
;
A
#
# COMPACT_ATOMS: atom_id res chain seq x y z
N MET A 1 6.13 14.63 29.06
CA MET A 1 4.91 14.07 28.42
C MET A 1 3.67 14.97 28.57
N GLY A 2 3.78 16.16 29.20
CA GLY A 2 2.63 17.08 29.38
C GLY A 2 2.24 17.90 28.14
N ASP A 3 3.14 18.10 27.17
CA ASP A 3 2.89 19.07 26.07
C ASP A 3 2.19 18.50 24.83
N LEU A 4 1.81 17.21 24.86
CA LEU A 4 1.09 16.54 23.76
C LEU A 4 -0.44 16.54 23.94
N GLU A 5 -0.98 17.12 25.03
CA GLU A 5 -2.42 17.11 25.35
C GLU A 5 -3.32 17.73 24.27
N LEU A 6 -2.76 18.60 23.41
CA LEU A 6 -3.48 19.25 22.31
C LEU A 6 -3.51 18.44 21.00
N VAL A 7 -2.72 17.37 20.90
CA VAL A 7 -2.87 16.42 19.78
C VAL A 7 -3.97 15.44 20.18
N PRO A 8 -5.02 15.24 19.36
CA PRO A 8 -6.12 14.36 19.72
C PRO A 8 -5.60 12.97 20.09
N LYS A 9 -5.95 12.49 21.29
CA LYS A 9 -5.55 11.15 21.78
C LYS A 9 -5.86 10.06 20.75
N SER A 10 -7.01 10.16 20.07
CA SER A 10 -7.40 9.22 19.00
C SER A 10 -6.41 9.13 17.82
N VAL A 11 -5.58 10.15 17.59
CA VAL A 11 -4.59 10.19 16.50
C VAL A 11 -3.20 9.73 17.01
N ILE A 12 -2.91 9.90 18.29
CA ILE A 12 -1.67 9.41 18.93
C ILE A 12 -1.78 7.92 19.24
N ASP A 13 -2.95 7.46 19.70
CA ASP A 13 -3.17 6.11 20.21
C ASP A 13 -3.43 5.09 19.08
N GLU A 14 -3.70 5.53 17.85
CA GLU A 14 -3.81 4.64 16.71
C GLU A 14 -2.42 4.10 16.30
N PRO A 15 -2.19 2.78 16.34
CA PRO A 15 -0.91 2.22 15.94
C PRO A 15 -0.63 2.52 14.48
N ILE A 16 0.61 2.92 14.18
CA ILE A 16 1.06 3.20 12.81
C ILE A 16 0.85 1.96 11.95
N ARG A 17 -0.10 2.04 11.01
CA ARG A 17 -0.42 0.95 10.09
C ARG A 17 0.63 0.88 8.99
N ILE A 18 1.43 -0.18 9.00
CA ILE A 18 2.40 -0.48 7.95
C ILE A 18 1.73 -1.43 6.95
N PRO A 19 1.76 -1.12 5.63
CA PRO A 19 1.30 -2.07 4.64
C PRO A 19 2.13 -3.33 4.76
N GLU A 20 1.46 -4.47 4.74
CA GLU A 20 2.13 -5.75 4.92
C GLU A 20 3.14 -6.00 3.79
N ASN A 21 4.08 -6.92 4.03
CA ASN A 21 4.98 -7.35 2.98
C ASN A 21 4.12 -7.94 1.84
N PRO A 22 4.26 -7.50 0.57
CA PRO A 22 3.44 -8.01 -0.53
C PRO A 22 3.51 -9.53 -0.69
N PHE A 23 4.65 -10.15 -0.36
CA PHE A 23 4.76 -11.61 -0.30
C PHE A 23 3.87 -12.17 0.81
N TRP A 24 3.88 -11.55 1.98
CA TRP A 24 3.06 -11.96 3.12
C TRP A 24 1.57 -11.72 2.90
N GLU A 25 1.18 -10.66 2.20
CA GLU A 25 -0.23 -10.43 1.81
C GLU A 25 -0.73 -11.57 0.92
N VAL A 26 0.09 -11.98 -0.03
CA VAL A 26 -0.19 -13.12 -0.90
C VAL A 26 -0.23 -14.41 -0.06
N PHE A 27 0.81 -14.69 0.74
CA PHE A 27 0.85 -15.84 1.64
C PHE A 27 -0.28 -15.89 2.67
N LYS A 28 -0.82 -14.77 3.15
CA LYS A 28 -1.99 -14.78 4.05
C LYS A 28 -3.28 -15.02 3.30
N ARG A 29 -3.43 -14.42 2.12
CA ARG A 29 -4.58 -14.63 1.24
C ARG A 29 -4.68 -16.11 0.85
N PHE A 30 -3.53 -16.71 0.59
CA PHE A 30 -3.41 -18.14 0.33
C PHE A 30 -3.48 -18.95 1.66
N GLY A 31 -2.67 -18.67 2.66
CA GLY A 31 -2.30 -19.60 3.74
C GLY A 31 -3.39 -20.12 4.69
N ARG A 32 -4.56 -19.49 4.85
CA ARG A 32 -5.63 -20.10 5.67
C ARG A 32 -6.40 -21.17 4.91
N ASP A 33 -6.83 -20.83 3.69
CA ASP A 33 -7.60 -21.73 2.85
C ASP A 33 -6.66 -22.76 2.19
N GLU A 34 -5.40 -22.36 1.90
CA GLU A 34 -4.37 -23.24 1.35
C GLU A 34 -3.80 -24.25 2.35
N LEU A 35 -3.79 -23.97 3.67
CA LEU A 35 -3.35 -25.00 4.62
C LEU A 35 -4.37 -26.15 4.67
N ILE A 36 -5.66 -25.80 4.56
CA ILE A 36 -6.73 -26.78 4.41
C ILE A 36 -6.59 -27.49 3.06
N ALA A 37 -6.36 -26.75 1.97
CA ALA A 37 -6.13 -27.33 0.63
C ALA A 37 -4.93 -28.28 0.61
N MET A 38 -3.80 -27.90 1.20
CA MET A 38 -2.61 -28.73 1.35
C MET A 38 -2.93 -30.03 2.09
N PHE A 39 -3.67 -29.95 3.20
CA PHE A 39 -4.05 -31.14 3.97
C PHE A 39 -4.98 -32.05 3.16
N VAL A 40 -5.96 -31.47 2.47
CA VAL A 40 -6.85 -32.19 1.54
C VAL A 40 -6.05 -32.85 0.43
N ASN A 41 -5.11 -32.13 -0.18
CA ASN A 41 -4.24 -32.63 -1.26
C ASN A 41 -3.36 -33.77 -0.79
N VAL A 42 -2.71 -33.65 0.36
CA VAL A 42 -1.88 -34.71 0.93
C VAL A 42 -2.70 -35.95 1.23
N ILE A 43 -3.86 -35.81 1.90
CA ILE A 43 -4.73 -36.96 2.21
C ILE A 43 -5.26 -37.61 0.95
N ALA A 44 -5.76 -36.81 0.01
CA ALA A 44 -6.27 -37.27 -1.28
C ALA A 44 -5.23 -38.12 -2.02
N THR A 45 -4.01 -37.57 -2.17
CA THR A 45 -2.92 -38.23 -2.87
C THR A 45 -2.45 -39.49 -2.13
N VAL A 46 -2.43 -39.50 -0.80
CA VAL A 46 -2.11 -40.70 0.00
C VAL A 46 -3.15 -41.80 -0.19
N ILE A 47 -4.45 -41.46 -0.09
CA ILE A 47 -5.54 -42.43 -0.26
C ILE A 47 -5.50 -43.04 -1.66
N ILE A 48 -5.38 -42.21 -2.70
CA ILE A 48 -5.28 -42.69 -4.08
C ILE A 48 -3.99 -43.50 -4.28
N GLY A 49 -2.89 -43.13 -3.61
CA GLY A 49 -1.64 -43.89 -3.57
C GLY A 49 -1.74 -45.31 -3.05
N ILE A 50 -2.79 -45.64 -2.28
CA ILE A 50 -3.07 -47.02 -1.85
C ILE A 50 -3.60 -47.86 -3.02
N PHE A 51 -4.34 -47.24 -3.95
CA PHE A 51 -5.05 -47.93 -5.03
C PHE A 51 -4.34 -47.86 -6.39
N THR A 52 -3.40 -46.93 -6.58
CA THR A 52 -2.67 -46.81 -7.84
C THR A 52 -1.24 -46.30 -7.63
N ALA A 53 -0.33 -46.79 -8.48
CA ALA A 53 1.05 -46.30 -8.58
C ALA A 53 1.26 -45.40 -9.81
N ILE A 54 0.20 -45.09 -10.58
CA ILE A 54 0.31 -44.31 -11.81
C ILE A 54 0.63 -42.85 -11.45
N PRO A 55 1.83 -42.31 -11.80
CA PRO A 55 2.28 -41.02 -11.30
C PRO A 55 1.37 -39.84 -11.66
N ILE A 56 0.79 -39.87 -12.86
CA ILE A 56 -0.12 -38.80 -13.31
C ILE A 56 -1.45 -38.80 -12.55
N LEU A 57 -1.98 -39.97 -12.19
CA LEU A 57 -3.21 -40.06 -11.40
C LEU A 57 -2.97 -39.54 -9.97
N LEU A 58 -1.81 -39.84 -9.40
CA LEU A 58 -1.40 -39.32 -8.08
C LEU A 58 -1.21 -37.81 -8.11
N ALA A 59 -0.55 -37.27 -9.14
CA ALA A 59 -0.34 -35.84 -9.28
C ALA A 59 -1.67 -35.04 -9.44
N LEU A 60 -2.69 -35.65 -10.04
CA LEU A 60 -4.01 -35.04 -10.23
C LEU A 60 -4.94 -35.18 -9.01
N ALA A 61 -4.71 -36.18 -8.15
CA ALA A 61 -5.63 -36.55 -7.07
C ALA A 61 -5.93 -35.36 -6.13
N GLY A 62 -4.89 -34.65 -5.68
CA GLY A 62 -5.04 -33.48 -4.83
C GLY A 62 -5.92 -32.39 -5.48
N PRO A 63 -5.47 -31.73 -6.56
CA PRO A 63 -6.19 -30.64 -7.19
C PRO A 63 -7.66 -30.96 -7.51
N VAL A 64 -7.94 -32.17 -8.01
CA VAL A 64 -9.30 -32.60 -8.34
C VAL A 64 -10.17 -32.68 -7.08
N ILE A 65 -9.68 -33.34 -6.02
CA ILE A 65 -10.44 -33.51 -4.77
C ILE A 65 -10.62 -32.17 -4.05
N GLU A 66 -9.61 -31.32 -4.08
CA GLU A 66 -9.67 -29.96 -3.54
C GLU A 66 -10.77 -29.13 -4.21
N LYS A 67 -10.87 -29.15 -5.55
CA LYS A 67 -11.91 -28.40 -6.26
C LYS A 67 -13.30 -28.97 -6.03
N ILE A 68 -13.43 -30.28 -5.82
CA ILE A 68 -14.69 -30.87 -5.38
C ILE A 68 -15.07 -30.32 -3.98
N GLY A 69 -14.11 -30.18 -3.07
CA GLY A 69 -14.30 -29.60 -1.73
C GLY A 69 -14.58 -28.08 -1.72
N PHE A 70 -14.14 -27.35 -2.73
CA PHE A 70 -14.37 -25.91 -2.88
C PHE A 70 -15.86 -25.54 -2.95
N PHE A 71 -16.69 -26.33 -3.64
CA PHE A 71 -18.13 -26.02 -3.80
C PHE A 71 -18.93 -26.18 -2.50
N PRO A 72 -18.81 -27.29 -1.73
CA PRO A 72 -19.42 -27.42 -0.42
C PRO A 72 -18.97 -26.34 0.58
N GLY A 73 -17.68 -25.99 0.59
CA GLY A 73 -17.12 -24.96 1.48
C GLY A 73 -17.76 -23.59 1.25
N ASN A 74 -17.79 -23.14 -0.01
CA ASN A 74 -18.45 -21.88 -0.39
C ASN A 74 -19.97 -21.89 -0.13
N PHE A 75 -20.62 -23.05 -0.31
CA PHE A 75 -22.03 -23.21 0.02
C PHE A 75 -22.29 -23.05 1.53
N TRP A 76 -21.42 -23.63 2.37
CA TRP A 76 -21.53 -23.54 3.82
C TRP A 76 -21.28 -22.11 4.32
N GLU A 77 -20.29 -21.42 3.77
CA GLU A 77 -20.02 -20.02 4.08
C GLU A 77 -21.20 -19.11 3.70
N ALA A 78 -21.75 -19.30 2.49
CA ALA A 78 -22.95 -18.58 2.05
C ALA A 78 -24.14 -18.82 3.00
N LYS A 79 -24.33 -20.07 3.45
CA LYS A 79 -25.37 -20.45 4.42
C LYS A 79 -25.13 -19.79 5.78
N LYS A 80 -23.88 -19.71 6.24
CA LYS A 80 -23.48 -19.06 7.50
C LYS A 80 -23.77 -17.56 7.44
N ILE A 81 -23.32 -16.86 6.41
CA ILE A 81 -23.56 -15.43 6.20
C ILE A 81 -25.05 -15.13 6.10
N TYR A 82 -25.81 -15.96 5.37
CA TYR A 82 -27.26 -15.83 5.28
C TYR A 82 -27.92 -15.93 6.67
N LYS A 83 -27.50 -16.88 7.51
CA LYS A 83 -28.04 -17.07 8.86
C LYS A 83 -27.67 -15.93 9.81
N THR A 84 -26.46 -15.38 9.73
CA THR A 84 -25.98 -14.31 10.60
C THR A 84 -26.42 -12.91 10.17
N THR A 85 -26.86 -12.71 8.92
CA THR A 85 -27.39 -11.41 8.48
C THR A 85 -28.74 -11.11 9.15
N PRO A 86 -28.94 -9.92 9.76
CA PRO A 86 -30.21 -9.51 10.37
C PRO A 86 -31.39 -9.61 9.40
N LYS A 87 -32.56 -10.10 9.87
CA LYS A 87 -33.73 -10.37 9.02
C LYS A 87 -34.13 -9.17 8.14
N LYS A 88 -34.06 -7.95 8.66
CA LYS A 88 -34.40 -6.70 7.95
C LYS A 88 -33.44 -6.35 6.79
N GLN A 89 -32.20 -6.83 6.81
CA GLN A 89 -31.19 -6.59 5.77
C GLN A 89 -30.92 -7.83 4.90
N ARG A 90 -31.61 -8.94 5.19
CA ARG A 90 -31.37 -10.24 4.57
C ARG A 90 -31.97 -10.28 3.16
N LYS A 91 -31.13 -10.49 2.17
CA LYS A 91 -31.55 -10.70 0.77
C LYS A 91 -31.95 -12.16 0.51
N ARG A 92 -32.46 -12.47 -0.69
CA ARG A 92 -32.74 -13.85 -1.11
C ARG A 92 -31.48 -14.73 -1.00
N ARG A 93 -31.63 -16.02 -0.63
CA ARG A 93 -30.49 -16.98 -0.46
C ARG A 93 -29.53 -16.99 -1.66
N PHE A 94 -30.09 -16.91 -2.87
CA PHE A 94 -29.32 -16.85 -4.12
C PHE A 94 -28.34 -15.66 -4.19
N PHE A 95 -28.66 -14.52 -3.56
CA PHE A 95 -27.76 -13.37 -3.51
C PHE A 95 -26.45 -13.71 -2.78
N TYR A 96 -26.53 -14.41 -1.65
CA TYR A 96 -25.38 -14.81 -0.85
C TYR A 96 -24.58 -15.91 -1.53
N PHE A 97 -25.26 -16.87 -2.15
CA PHE A 97 -24.61 -17.95 -2.90
C PHE A 97 -23.87 -17.41 -4.12
N ARG A 98 -24.51 -16.54 -4.91
CA ARG A 98 -23.85 -15.83 -6.03
C ARG A 98 -22.69 -14.95 -5.56
N GLY A 99 -22.82 -14.34 -4.38
CA GLY A 99 -21.76 -13.56 -3.76
C GLY A 99 -20.56 -14.40 -3.32
N ALA A 100 -20.79 -15.57 -2.72
CA ALA A 100 -19.75 -16.52 -2.34
C ALA A 100 -19.02 -17.07 -3.57
N ILE A 101 -19.75 -17.56 -4.57
CA ILE A 101 -19.15 -18.03 -5.83
C ILE A 101 -18.33 -16.93 -6.51
N LYS A 102 -18.84 -15.70 -6.62
CA LYS A 102 -18.09 -14.59 -7.26
C LYS A 102 -16.82 -14.22 -6.50
N ARG A 103 -16.80 -14.36 -5.18
CA ARG A 103 -15.61 -14.08 -4.36
C ARG A 103 -14.60 -15.22 -4.48
N GLY A 104 -15.06 -16.46 -4.39
CA GLY A 104 -14.21 -17.64 -4.57
C GLY A 104 -13.70 -17.81 -5.99
N SER A 105 -14.48 -17.47 -7.03
CA SER A 105 -14.15 -17.76 -8.43
C SER A 105 -12.90 -17.07 -8.94
N LYS A 106 -12.54 -15.90 -8.38
CA LYS A 106 -11.32 -15.20 -8.78
C LYS A 106 -10.08 -15.88 -8.23
N SER A 107 -10.13 -16.36 -6.98
CA SER A 107 -9.07 -17.15 -6.36
C SER A 107 -8.98 -18.53 -7.03
N LEU A 108 -10.11 -19.20 -7.27
CA LEU A 108 -10.20 -20.48 -7.98
C LEU A 108 -9.56 -20.44 -9.38
N LEU A 109 -9.76 -19.35 -10.12
CA LEU A 109 -9.21 -19.23 -11.47
C LEU A 109 -7.69 -19.00 -11.46
N GLU A 110 -7.17 -18.24 -10.49
CA GLU A 110 -5.71 -18.09 -10.30
C GLU A 110 -5.08 -19.43 -9.91
N ASP A 111 -5.79 -20.20 -9.08
CA ASP A 111 -5.38 -21.50 -8.56
C ASP A 111 -5.34 -22.58 -9.66
N ILE A 112 -6.44 -22.74 -10.42
CA ILE A 112 -6.52 -23.69 -11.55
C ILE A 112 -5.53 -23.37 -12.67
N LEU A 113 -5.29 -22.09 -12.96
CA LEU A 113 -4.47 -21.70 -14.11
C LEU A 113 -2.97 -21.69 -13.82
N ILE A 114 -2.57 -21.59 -12.55
CA ILE A 114 -1.17 -21.36 -12.20
C ILE A 114 -0.69 -22.32 -11.11
N HIS A 115 -1.42 -22.42 -9.99
CA HIS A 115 -0.97 -23.22 -8.86
C HIS A 115 -1.13 -24.73 -9.12
N ASP A 116 -2.31 -25.20 -9.51
CA ASP A 116 -2.56 -26.63 -9.76
C ASP A 116 -1.60 -27.21 -10.83
N PRO A 117 -1.36 -26.56 -11.99
CA PRO A 117 -0.42 -27.08 -12.98
C PRO A 117 1.02 -27.16 -12.46
N LEU A 118 1.44 -26.22 -11.61
CA LEU A 118 2.75 -26.25 -10.97
C LEU A 118 2.83 -27.40 -9.96
N TYR A 119 1.82 -27.56 -9.11
CA TYR A 119 1.75 -28.69 -8.17
C TYR A 119 1.81 -30.04 -8.91
N ILE A 120 0.97 -30.22 -9.93
CA ILE A 120 0.90 -31.46 -10.73
C ILE A 120 2.26 -31.74 -11.37
N LEU A 121 2.90 -30.72 -11.97
CA LEU A 121 4.21 -30.86 -12.59
C LEU A 121 5.27 -31.29 -11.57
N PHE A 122 5.36 -30.61 -10.42
CA PHE A 122 6.35 -30.95 -9.39
C PHE A 122 6.09 -32.31 -8.77
N MET A 123 4.83 -32.67 -8.56
CA MET A 123 4.46 -33.98 -8.03
C MET A 123 4.80 -35.08 -9.02
N PHE A 124 4.46 -34.90 -10.30
CA PHE A 124 4.77 -35.85 -11.37
C PHE A 124 6.28 -36.06 -11.54
N VAL A 125 7.05 -34.97 -11.62
CA VAL A 125 8.51 -35.04 -11.71
C VAL A 125 9.11 -35.66 -10.44
N GLY A 126 8.60 -35.32 -9.26
CA GLY A 126 9.04 -35.88 -7.98
C GLY A 126 8.83 -37.39 -7.90
N LEU A 127 7.69 -37.90 -8.36
CA LEU A 127 7.40 -39.33 -8.42
C LEU A 127 8.31 -40.09 -9.39
N LEU A 128 8.71 -39.46 -10.51
CA LEU A 128 9.61 -40.07 -11.49
C LEU A 128 11.07 -40.08 -11.04
N VAL A 129 11.54 -38.97 -10.45
CA VAL A 129 12.95 -38.78 -10.08
C VAL A 129 13.25 -39.39 -8.70
N TYR A 130 12.29 -39.37 -7.78
CA TYR A 130 12.45 -39.83 -6.40
C TYR A 130 11.38 -40.87 -6.00
N PRO A 131 11.30 -42.03 -6.69
CA PRO A 131 10.24 -43.01 -6.47
C PRO A 131 10.25 -43.63 -5.05
N GLY A 132 11.39 -43.62 -4.36
CA GLY A 132 11.52 -44.11 -2.98
C GLY A 132 11.09 -43.12 -1.89
N THR A 133 10.74 -41.88 -2.26
CA THR A 133 10.30 -40.87 -1.27
C THR A 133 8.82 -41.03 -0.96
N PRO A 134 8.41 -40.94 0.32
CA PRO A 134 6.99 -41.02 0.68
C PRO A 134 6.14 -39.99 -0.07
N ILE A 135 5.02 -40.46 -0.64
CA ILE A 135 4.11 -39.65 -1.48
C ILE A 135 3.62 -38.39 -0.76
N TRP A 136 3.32 -38.49 0.54
CA TRP A 136 2.88 -37.34 1.35
C TRP A 136 3.94 -36.24 1.42
N LEU A 137 5.21 -36.61 1.46
CA LEU A 137 6.33 -35.66 1.54
C LEU A 137 6.52 -34.96 0.18
N LEU A 138 6.46 -35.73 -0.92
CA LEU A 138 6.50 -35.18 -2.28
C LEU A 138 5.32 -34.23 -2.52
N SER A 139 4.12 -34.59 -2.09
CA SER A 139 2.93 -33.74 -2.20
C SER A 139 3.09 -32.44 -1.41
N THR A 140 3.55 -32.54 -0.15
CA THR A 140 3.76 -31.36 0.70
C THR A 140 4.81 -30.42 0.11
N ALA A 141 5.95 -30.96 -0.34
CA ALA A 141 7.02 -30.16 -0.94
C ALA A 141 6.58 -29.51 -2.24
N SER A 142 5.91 -30.25 -3.13
CA SER A 142 5.37 -29.74 -4.40
C SER A 142 4.40 -28.59 -4.19
N PHE A 143 3.52 -28.71 -3.19
CA PHE A 143 2.58 -27.66 -2.82
C PHE A 143 3.30 -26.41 -2.31
N ILE A 144 4.23 -26.55 -1.35
CA ILE A 144 4.99 -25.42 -0.80
C ILE A 144 5.76 -24.69 -1.92
N ILE A 145 6.43 -25.44 -2.80
CA ILE A 145 7.18 -24.86 -3.92
C ILE A 145 6.24 -24.14 -4.89
N ALA A 146 5.10 -24.73 -5.24
CA ALA A 146 4.11 -24.11 -6.11
C ALA A 146 3.59 -22.78 -5.52
N VAL A 147 3.20 -22.75 -4.24
CA VAL A 147 2.76 -21.51 -3.54
C VAL A 147 3.86 -20.45 -3.56
N ILE A 148 5.13 -20.82 -3.31
CA ILE A 148 6.26 -19.90 -3.38
C ILE A 148 6.35 -19.30 -4.78
N ILE A 149 6.35 -20.12 -5.83
CA ILE A 149 6.47 -19.67 -7.22
C ILE A 149 5.31 -18.75 -7.61
N VAL A 150 4.06 -19.13 -7.31
CA VAL A 150 2.86 -18.31 -7.55
C VAL A 150 3.01 -16.95 -6.87
N THR A 151 3.50 -16.93 -5.63
CA THR A 151 3.75 -15.70 -4.88
C THR A 151 4.77 -14.80 -5.59
N PHE A 152 5.90 -15.36 -6.02
CA PHE A 152 6.91 -14.61 -6.78
C PHE A 152 6.36 -14.09 -8.11
N LEU A 153 5.59 -14.90 -8.84
CA LEU A 153 4.96 -14.53 -10.09
C LEU A 153 3.97 -13.38 -9.91
N GLU A 154 3.08 -13.46 -8.91
CA GLU A 154 2.09 -12.41 -8.66
C GLU A 154 2.75 -11.08 -8.29
N VAL A 155 3.72 -11.11 -7.36
CA VAL A 155 4.48 -9.92 -6.98
C VAL A 155 5.24 -9.36 -8.19
N GLY A 156 5.86 -10.23 -9.00
CA GLY A 156 6.55 -9.86 -10.23
C GLY A 156 5.63 -9.19 -11.26
N ILE A 157 4.48 -9.80 -11.55
CA ILE A 157 3.46 -9.26 -12.47
C ILE A 157 2.97 -7.89 -11.98
N ASN A 158 2.73 -7.73 -10.68
CA ASN A 158 2.32 -6.45 -10.10
C ASN A 158 3.40 -5.37 -10.23
N GLU A 159 4.69 -5.70 -10.04
CA GLU A 159 5.78 -4.76 -10.31
C GLU A 159 5.90 -4.40 -11.79
N VAL A 160 5.76 -5.37 -12.71
CA VAL A 160 5.75 -5.12 -14.16
C VAL A 160 4.59 -4.18 -14.54
N ARG A 161 3.39 -4.40 -13.98
CA ARG A 161 2.23 -3.50 -14.19
C ARG A 161 2.51 -2.08 -13.66
N TYR A 162 3.17 -1.96 -12.51
CA TYR A 162 3.58 -0.66 -11.97
C TYR A 162 4.59 0.06 -12.87
N ILE A 163 5.56 -0.66 -13.43
CA ILE A 163 6.52 -0.11 -14.42
C ILE A 163 5.79 0.35 -15.69
N LYS A 164 4.86 -0.46 -16.22
CA LYS A 164 4.03 -0.08 -17.37
C LYS A 164 3.23 1.19 -17.09
N LEU A 165 2.64 1.32 -15.90
CA LEU A 165 1.95 2.54 -15.49
C LEU A 165 2.89 3.74 -15.45
N LYS A 166 4.07 3.61 -14.82
CA LYS A 166 5.08 4.68 -14.77
C LYS A 166 5.43 5.19 -16.18
N ASN A 167 5.66 4.27 -17.11
CA ASN A 167 5.96 4.60 -18.50
C ASN A 167 4.77 5.29 -19.19
N LYS A 168 3.54 4.83 -18.94
CA LYS A 168 2.31 5.47 -19.44
C LYS A 168 2.16 6.90 -18.92
N LEU A 169 2.43 7.14 -17.63
CA LEU A 169 2.38 8.47 -17.04
C LEU A 169 3.47 9.39 -17.62
N LYS A 170 4.71 8.90 -17.78
CA LYS A 170 5.79 9.65 -18.43
C LYS A 170 5.44 10.02 -19.87
N ARG A 171 4.89 9.09 -20.66
CA ARG A 171 4.40 9.35 -22.03
C ARG A 171 3.23 10.35 -22.07
N ALA A 172 2.45 10.44 -21.00
CA ALA A 172 1.39 11.44 -20.87
C ALA A 172 1.91 12.83 -20.46
N GLY A 173 3.21 12.97 -20.16
CA GLY A 173 3.86 14.21 -19.79
C GLY A 173 4.08 14.39 -18.28
N PHE A 174 3.75 13.40 -17.44
CA PHE A 174 4.04 13.49 -16.01
C PHE A 174 5.54 13.35 -15.74
N GLU A 175 6.06 14.24 -14.92
CA GLU A 175 7.36 14.10 -14.28
C GLU A 175 7.24 13.21 -13.03
N SER A 176 8.35 12.61 -12.60
CA SER A 176 8.36 11.72 -11.45
C SER A 176 9.46 12.06 -10.46
N GLU A 177 9.12 12.12 -9.18
CA GLU A 177 10.06 12.28 -8.08
C GLU A 177 9.92 11.11 -7.11
N ARG A 178 11.04 10.60 -6.61
CA ARG A 178 11.08 9.54 -5.61
C ARG A 178 11.87 10.02 -4.40
N TYR A 179 11.30 9.79 -3.22
CA TYR A 179 11.90 10.21 -1.96
C TYR A 179 11.35 9.38 -0.80
N TYR A 180 12.06 9.42 0.32
CA TYR A 180 11.58 8.97 1.61
C TYR A 180 11.06 10.18 2.39
N GLU A 181 9.99 9.98 3.13
CA GLU A 181 9.36 11.00 3.95
C GLU A 181 9.05 10.43 5.34
N THR A 182 9.14 11.25 6.37
CA THR A 182 8.52 10.99 7.67
C THR A 182 7.70 12.19 8.09
N ARG A 183 6.77 11.98 9.03
CA ARG A 183 5.92 13.04 9.56
C ARG A 183 5.85 12.96 11.07
N PHE A 184 5.78 14.14 11.68
CA PHE A 184 5.60 14.32 13.10
C PHE A 184 4.51 15.37 13.34
N PHE A 185 3.68 15.13 14.34
CA PHE A 185 2.87 16.17 14.96
C PHE A 185 3.72 16.93 15.97
N ILE A 186 3.61 18.24 15.93
CA ILE A 186 4.17 19.15 16.92
C ILE A 186 3.00 19.93 17.52
N SER A 187 2.98 20.08 18.84
CA SER A 187 1.99 20.91 19.55
C SER A 187 1.96 22.34 18.97
N SER A 188 0.78 22.96 18.95
CA SER A 188 0.62 24.37 18.55
C SER A 188 1.28 25.36 19.51
N GLN A 189 1.52 24.95 20.76
CA GLN A 189 2.21 25.75 21.78
C GLN A 189 3.70 25.95 21.45
N GLU A 190 4.28 25.08 20.63
CA GLU A 190 5.66 25.20 20.19
C GLU A 190 5.84 26.32 19.15
N ASN A 191 6.98 27.02 19.21
CA ASN A 191 7.30 28.06 18.23
C ASN A 191 7.94 27.43 16.98
N PRO A 192 7.24 27.36 15.82
CA PRO A 192 7.75 26.71 14.62
C PRO A 192 9.00 27.42 14.05
N LYS A 193 9.18 28.72 14.31
CA LYS A 193 10.37 29.46 13.86
C LYS A 193 11.61 29.00 14.61
N LYS A 194 11.51 28.87 15.95
CA LYS A 194 12.59 28.38 16.81
C LYS A 194 12.98 26.94 16.46
N LEU A 195 11.98 26.10 16.19
CA LEU A 195 12.20 24.73 15.73
C LEU A 195 12.94 24.69 14.38
N MET A 196 12.52 25.53 13.43
CA MET A 196 13.17 25.62 12.13
C MET A 196 14.60 26.18 12.23
N GLU A 197 14.88 27.12 13.12
CA GLU A 197 16.22 27.67 13.37
C GLU A 197 17.19 26.61 13.90
N LYS A 198 16.75 25.82 14.89
CA LYS A 198 17.52 24.67 15.39
C LYS A 198 17.85 23.68 14.26
N ILE A 199 16.84 23.28 13.49
CA ILE A 199 17.01 22.38 12.33
C ILE A 199 17.98 22.96 11.29
N THR A 200 17.86 24.26 11.00
CA THR A 200 18.70 24.97 10.03
C THR A 200 20.17 24.89 10.43
N LYS A 201 20.47 25.15 11.70
CA LYS A 201 21.83 25.08 12.25
C LYS A 201 22.37 23.65 12.24
N THR A 202 21.60 22.68 12.71
CA THR A 202 22.07 21.28 12.86
C THR A 202 22.31 20.59 11.52
N PHE A 203 21.43 20.78 10.53
CA PHE A 203 21.52 20.06 9.25
C PHE A 203 22.14 20.90 8.13
N ASN A 204 22.61 22.11 8.43
CA ASN A 204 23.15 23.07 7.46
C ASN A 204 22.23 23.20 6.23
N VAL A 205 20.96 23.57 6.49
CA VAL A 205 19.94 23.74 5.45
C VAL A 205 19.58 25.22 5.30
N VAL A 206 19.21 25.64 4.10
CA VAL A 206 18.84 27.04 3.83
C VAL A 206 17.34 27.22 3.97
N LYS A 207 16.91 28.24 4.73
CA LYS A 207 15.51 28.58 4.95
C LYS A 207 14.90 29.20 3.68
N GLY A 208 13.73 28.70 3.27
CA GLY A 208 12.95 29.26 2.18
C GLY A 208 11.90 30.26 2.66
N LYS A 209 11.24 30.94 1.72
CA LYS A 209 10.07 31.76 2.00
C LYS A 209 8.87 30.90 2.38
N GLN A 210 7.93 31.48 3.11
CA GLN A 210 6.68 30.81 3.49
C GLN A 210 5.76 30.71 2.27
N ILE A 211 5.23 29.52 2.01
CA ILE A 211 4.38 29.25 0.83
C ILE A 211 3.00 28.79 1.27
N GLY A 212 1.96 29.42 0.73
CA GLY A 212 0.57 28.96 0.86
C GLY A 212 0.23 27.84 -0.11
N TYR A 213 -0.49 26.83 0.37
CA TYR A 213 -0.95 25.68 -0.40
C TYR A 213 -2.46 25.48 -0.26
N HIS A 214 -3.06 25.00 -1.35
CA HIS A 214 -4.42 24.48 -1.38
C HIS A 214 -4.41 23.14 -2.13
N ASP A 215 -4.64 22.06 -1.39
CA ASP A 215 -4.70 20.69 -1.91
C ASP A 215 -6.17 20.24 -1.98
N LYS A 216 -6.56 19.66 -3.12
CA LYS A 216 -7.84 18.97 -3.31
C LYS A 216 -7.59 17.50 -3.57
N TYR A 217 -7.97 16.66 -2.62
CA TYR A 217 -7.82 15.20 -2.74
C TYR A 217 -9.02 14.60 -3.45
N LEU A 218 -8.72 13.75 -4.42
CA LEU A 218 -9.71 13.14 -5.31
C LEU A 218 -9.77 11.64 -5.06
N ASP A 219 -10.99 11.10 -5.17
CA ASP A 219 -11.15 9.66 -5.28
C ASP A 219 -10.53 9.17 -6.59
N ASN A 220 -10.00 7.96 -6.58
CA ASN A 220 -9.27 7.43 -7.71
C ASN A 220 -9.39 5.92 -7.82
N ASN A 221 -9.32 5.43 -9.05
CA ASN A 221 -9.41 4.01 -9.37
C ASN A 221 -8.04 3.43 -9.77
N PHE A 222 -6.94 4.11 -9.44
CA PHE A 222 -5.63 3.54 -9.71
C PHE A 222 -5.44 2.29 -8.85
N SER A 223 -4.87 1.25 -9.45
CA SER A 223 -4.60 0.01 -8.74
C SER A 223 -3.50 0.21 -7.70
N THR A 224 -3.61 -0.50 -6.58
CA THR A 224 -2.53 -0.67 -5.62
C THR A 224 -1.50 -1.64 -6.21
N TYR A 225 -0.20 -1.36 -6.01
CA TYR A 225 0.88 -2.22 -6.50
C TYR A 225 1.85 -2.59 -5.39
N SER A 226 1.84 -3.85 -4.96
CA SER A 226 2.74 -4.40 -3.94
C SER A 226 2.80 -3.53 -2.67
N GLY A 227 1.62 -3.21 -2.11
CA GLY A 227 1.46 -2.32 -0.96
C GLY A 227 1.65 -0.81 -1.23
N ARG A 228 1.82 -0.40 -2.50
CA ARG A 228 1.84 1.03 -2.87
C ARG A 228 0.43 1.54 -3.12
N VAL A 229 -0.08 2.39 -2.23
CA VAL A 229 -1.43 2.95 -2.33
C VAL A 229 -1.39 4.29 -3.07
N PRO A 230 -2.20 4.47 -4.14
CA PRO A 230 -2.26 5.73 -4.87
C PRO A 230 -3.16 6.76 -4.18
N ARG A 231 -2.73 8.01 -4.21
CA ARG A 231 -3.55 9.18 -3.91
C ARG A 231 -3.45 10.19 -5.03
N VAL A 232 -4.59 10.69 -5.50
CA VAL A 232 -4.65 11.73 -6.52
C VAL A 232 -5.02 13.04 -5.86
N ARG A 233 -4.33 14.12 -6.23
CA ARG A 233 -4.69 15.47 -5.79
C ARG A 233 -4.45 16.51 -6.86
N LEU A 234 -5.26 17.56 -6.82
CA LEU A 234 -4.94 18.85 -7.42
C LEU A 234 -4.26 19.69 -6.35
N ARG A 235 -3.24 20.44 -6.73
CA ARG A 235 -2.50 21.32 -5.81
C ARG A 235 -2.28 22.67 -6.45
N LEU A 236 -2.61 23.69 -5.69
CA LEU A 236 -2.32 25.10 -5.95
C LEU A 236 -1.29 25.57 -4.92
N ARG A 237 -0.24 26.27 -5.36
CA ARG A 237 0.74 26.91 -4.47
C ARG A 237 1.17 28.28 -5.00
N ASN A 238 1.53 29.19 -4.10
CA ASN A 238 2.21 30.42 -4.48
C ASN A 238 3.62 30.09 -5.00
N ASN A 239 4.04 30.75 -6.09
CA ASN A 239 5.38 30.56 -6.65
C ASN A 239 6.31 31.67 -6.17
N ASP A 240 7.33 31.33 -5.39
CA ASP A 240 8.35 32.30 -4.96
C ASP A 240 9.24 32.81 -6.11
N ALA A 241 9.30 32.08 -7.24
CA ALA A 241 10.18 32.38 -8.37
C ALA A 241 9.51 33.19 -9.49
N ILE A 242 8.18 33.40 -9.43
CA ILE A 242 7.45 34.20 -10.42
C ILE A 242 6.63 35.20 -9.63
N GLU A 243 7.01 36.48 -9.67
CA GLU A 243 6.46 37.55 -8.83
C GLU A 243 4.93 37.66 -8.81
N LYS A 244 4.19 37.04 -9.74
CA LYS A 244 2.71 36.97 -9.71
C LYS A 244 2.12 35.66 -10.27
N GLY A 245 2.72 34.49 -9.98
CA GLY A 245 2.26 33.21 -10.54
C GLY A 245 1.78 32.19 -9.51
N TRP A 246 0.50 31.82 -9.52
CA TRP A 246 0.06 30.60 -8.84
C TRP A 246 0.48 29.36 -9.65
N LEU A 247 1.21 28.43 -9.03
CA LEU A 247 1.62 27.18 -9.69
C LEU A 247 0.62 26.07 -9.37
N GLN A 248 0.03 25.52 -10.43
CA GLN A 248 -1.02 24.51 -10.35
C GLN A 248 -0.49 23.19 -10.85
N THR A 249 -0.72 22.12 -10.08
CA THR A 249 -0.31 20.77 -10.46
C THR A 249 -1.41 19.78 -10.24
N VAL A 250 -1.42 18.74 -11.06
CA VAL A 250 -2.08 17.48 -10.73
C VAL A 250 -1.04 16.46 -10.34
N GLN A 251 -1.30 15.71 -9.26
CA GLN A 251 -0.33 14.80 -8.67
C GLN A 251 -0.96 13.44 -8.42
N ILE A 252 -0.21 12.38 -8.72
CA ILE A 252 -0.51 10.99 -8.37
C ILE A 252 0.63 10.51 -7.48
N VAL A 253 0.34 10.26 -6.20
CA VAL A 253 1.34 9.89 -5.20
C VAL A 253 1.11 8.44 -4.78
N TYR A 254 2.05 7.57 -5.14
CA TYR A 254 2.12 6.22 -4.63
C TYR A 254 2.92 6.19 -3.33
N THR A 255 2.26 5.77 -2.26
CA THR A 255 2.82 5.75 -0.91
C THR A 255 2.99 4.31 -0.45
N LYS A 256 4.18 3.96 0.05
CA LYS A 256 4.46 2.69 0.73
C LYS A 256 5.13 2.99 2.06
N ALA A 257 4.35 2.98 3.14
CA ALA A 257 4.92 3.05 4.49
C ALA A 257 5.73 1.77 4.75
N ARG A 258 6.80 1.88 5.53
CA ARG A 258 7.61 0.74 5.96
C ARG A 258 8.07 1.01 7.38
N GLU A 259 7.98 0.00 8.25
CA GLU A 259 8.82 0.00 9.44
C GLU A 259 10.26 -0.28 9.05
N LYS A 260 11.21 0.36 9.73
CA LYS A 260 12.55 -0.20 9.77
C LYS A 260 12.60 -1.22 10.90
N GLY A 261 12.57 -2.51 10.56
CA GLY A 261 13.12 -3.53 11.46
C GLY A 261 14.61 -3.25 11.61
N SER A 262 15.03 -2.76 12.78
CA SER A 262 16.44 -2.68 13.12
C SER A 262 16.87 -4.02 13.71
N ARG A 263 18.05 -4.52 13.32
CA ARG A 263 18.68 -5.68 13.99
C ARG A 263 19.19 -5.32 15.38
N ALA A 264 19.42 -4.04 15.65
CA ALA A 264 19.81 -3.50 16.95
C ALA A 264 18.60 -2.83 17.62
N VAL A 265 18.46 -3.00 18.94
CA VAL A 265 17.45 -2.26 19.73
C VAL A 265 17.81 -0.77 19.66
N ASP A 266 17.02 0.02 18.92
CA ASP A 266 17.14 1.47 18.89
C ASP A 266 16.14 2.05 19.90
N GLN A 267 16.44 3.20 20.49
CA GLN A 267 15.58 3.84 21.50
C GLN A 267 14.20 4.19 20.94
N TYR A 268 14.12 4.40 19.62
CA TYR A 268 12.89 4.75 18.92
C TYR A 268 12.58 3.77 17.78
N ARG A 269 11.28 3.54 17.55
CA ARG A 269 10.79 2.89 16.34
C ARG A 269 10.63 3.94 15.24
N TYR A 270 11.20 3.68 14.07
CA TYR A 270 11.14 4.62 12.95
C TYR A 270 10.29 4.09 11.79
N PHE A 271 9.38 4.94 11.31
CA PHE A 271 8.45 4.62 10.22
C PHE A 271 8.68 5.47 8.95
N PRO A 272 9.80 5.29 8.22
CA PRO A 272 10.04 6.02 6.98
C PRO A 272 9.08 5.56 5.87
N ILE A 273 8.47 6.53 5.19
CA ILE A 273 7.50 6.32 4.13
C ILE A 273 8.18 6.53 2.77
N ARG A 274 8.19 5.51 1.92
CA ARG A 274 8.69 5.65 0.55
C ARG A 274 7.57 6.19 -0.35
N LYS A 275 7.82 7.30 -1.03
CA LYS A 275 6.88 7.92 -1.97
C LYS A 275 7.44 7.97 -3.38
N THR A 276 6.56 7.71 -4.35
CA THR A 276 6.77 8.03 -5.76
C THR A 276 5.67 8.99 -6.18
N LYS A 277 6.05 10.24 -6.44
CA LYS A 277 5.14 11.32 -6.84
C LYS A 277 5.27 11.52 -8.34
N PHE A 278 4.18 11.32 -9.06
CA PHE A 278 4.02 11.77 -10.44
C PHE A 278 3.31 13.11 -10.43
N TYR A 279 3.82 14.11 -11.14
CA TYR A 279 3.17 15.42 -11.21
C TYR A 279 3.19 15.99 -12.64
N TYR A 280 2.18 16.80 -12.93
CA TYR A 280 2.06 17.54 -14.17
C TYR A 280 1.66 18.98 -13.86
N LEU A 281 2.37 19.94 -14.46
CA LEU A 281 2.07 21.37 -14.36
C LEU A 281 0.85 21.71 -15.21
N LEU A 282 -0.17 22.31 -14.61
CA LEU A 282 -1.39 22.71 -15.31
C LEU A 282 -1.25 24.15 -15.80
N ASN A 283 -1.26 24.34 -17.13
CA ASN A 283 -1.30 25.65 -17.77
C ASN A 283 -2.75 26.21 -17.80
N GLN A 284 -3.44 26.18 -16.66
CA GLN A 284 -4.81 26.64 -16.48
C GLN A 284 -5.13 26.82 -15.00
N LYS A 285 -6.07 27.71 -14.66
CA LYS A 285 -6.61 27.83 -13.30
C LYS A 285 -6.99 26.46 -12.74
N MET A 286 -6.73 26.25 -11.44
CA MET A 286 -6.98 24.97 -10.78
C MET A 286 -8.45 24.55 -11.00
N PRO A 287 -8.69 23.41 -11.68
CA PRO A 287 -10.04 22.99 -11.99
C PRO A 287 -10.78 22.55 -10.71
N LYS A 288 -12.11 22.67 -10.71
CA LYS A 288 -12.96 22.11 -9.65
C LYS A 288 -13.12 20.60 -9.83
N LYS A 289 -13.12 20.11 -11.07
CA LYS A 289 -13.28 18.69 -11.44
C LYS A 289 -12.25 18.26 -12.48
N ILE A 290 -11.90 16.98 -12.52
CA ILE A 290 -10.99 16.41 -13.55
C ILE A 290 -11.49 16.67 -14.97
N SER A 291 -12.81 16.71 -15.17
CA SER A 291 -13.43 16.98 -16.48
C SER A 291 -13.08 18.37 -17.04
N GLU A 292 -12.67 19.31 -16.21
CA GLU A 292 -12.31 20.69 -16.58
C GLU A 292 -10.82 20.83 -16.94
N ILE A 293 -10.04 19.75 -16.91
CA ILE A 293 -8.65 19.75 -17.39
C ILE A 293 -8.67 19.88 -18.93
N LYS A 294 -8.10 20.96 -19.45
CA LYS A 294 -7.96 21.27 -20.89
C LYS A 294 -7.09 20.25 -21.61
N ASN A 295 -6.01 19.78 -20.98
CA ASN A 295 -5.15 18.78 -21.58
C ASN A 295 -5.88 17.41 -21.68
N LYS A 296 -6.29 17.05 -22.90
CA LYS A 296 -7.02 15.80 -23.19
C LYS A 296 -6.24 14.53 -22.76
N LYS A 297 -4.91 14.51 -22.87
CA LYS A 297 -4.09 13.36 -22.45
C LYS A 297 -4.16 13.15 -20.94
N ILE A 298 -3.99 14.23 -20.18
CA ILE A 298 -4.05 14.21 -18.71
C ILE A 298 -5.46 13.88 -18.23
N LYS A 299 -6.48 14.52 -18.82
CA LYS A 299 -7.89 14.24 -18.54
C LYS A 299 -8.23 12.76 -18.80
N ARG A 300 -7.70 12.15 -19.87
CA ARG A 300 -7.89 10.73 -20.17
C ARG A 300 -7.24 9.81 -19.12
N VAL A 301 -6.04 10.13 -18.65
CA VAL A 301 -5.35 9.38 -17.59
C VAL A 301 -6.17 9.38 -16.29
N LEU A 302 -6.79 10.52 -15.98
CA LEU A 302 -7.53 10.75 -14.73
C LEU A 302 -9.04 10.53 -14.86
N ARG A 303 -9.54 10.05 -16.01
CA ARG A 303 -10.98 10.05 -16.36
C ARG A 303 -11.90 9.36 -15.35
N HIS A 304 -11.34 8.49 -14.51
CA HIS A 304 -12.08 7.72 -13.52
C HIS A 304 -11.87 8.22 -12.08
N SER A 305 -11.04 9.25 -11.89
CA SER A 305 -10.98 9.96 -10.62
C SER A 305 -12.25 10.79 -10.45
N LYS A 306 -13.03 10.47 -9.41
CA LYS A 306 -14.30 11.13 -9.10
C LYS A 306 -14.12 12.18 -8.01
N SER A 307 -15.24 12.79 -7.63
CA SER A 307 -15.43 13.90 -6.68
C SER A 307 -14.41 14.05 -5.56
N LYS A 308 -14.30 15.29 -5.07
CA LYS A 308 -13.53 15.70 -3.90
C LYS A 308 -13.83 14.78 -2.71
N ILE A 309 -12.79 14.15 -2.17
CA ILE A 309 -12.83 13.54 -0.85
C ILE A 309 -12.68 14.63 0.21
N CYS A 310 -11.83 15.63 -0.05
CA CYS A 310 -11.28 16.48 0.99
C CYS A 310 -10.47 17.66 0.42
N ASP A 311 -10.61 18.85 1.02
CA ASP A 311 -9.84 20.05 0.66
C ASP A 311 -9.05 20.51 1.89
N VAL A 312 -7.77 20.80 1.68
CA VAL A 312 -6.86 21.22 2.76
C VAL A 312 -6.14 22.48 2.32
N ASN A 313 -6.28 23.54 3.12
CA ASN A 313 -5.49 24.77 2.99
C ASN A 313 -4.46 24.79 4.10
N PHE A 314 -3.20 25.04 3.75
CA PHE A 314 -2.11 25.08 4.73
C PHE A 314 -1.00 26.02 4.30
N GLU A 315 -0.28 26.54 5.28
CA GLU A 315 0.94 27.32 5.07
C GLU A 315 2.15 26.48 5.41
N ARG A 316 3.21 26.60 4.60
CA ARG A 316 4.44 25.85 4.77
C ARG A 316 5.62 26.77 4.99
N GLN A 317 6.31 26.56 6.09
CA GLN A 317 7.68 27.00 6.27
C GLN A 317 8.60 25.82 5.92
N PHE A 318 9.69 26.06 5.20
CA PHE A 318 10.61 24.98 4.83
C PHE A 318 12.06 25.43 4.84
N ALA A 319 12.96 24.48 5.06
CA ALA A 319 14.39 24.63 4.88
C ALA A 319 14.93 23.40 4.14
N LYS A 320 15.89 23.61 3.25
CA LYS A 320 16.43 22.53 2.42
C LYS A 320 17.90 22.73 2.04
N ASN A 321 18.56 21.63 1.73
CA ASN A 321 19.78 21.59 0.94
C ASN A 321 19.59 20.57 -0.21
N GLU A 322 20.67 20.11 -0.85
CA GLU A 322 20.59 19.15 -1.95
C GLU A 322 20.08 17.75 -1.53
N HIS A 323 20.19 17.42 -0.24
CA HIS A 323 19.97 16.07 0.27
C HIS A 323 18.70 15.93 1.09
N ILE A 324 18.37 16.92 1.91
CA ILE A 324 17.27 16.90 2.86
C ILE A 324 16.40 18.16 2.76
N LEU A 325 15.10 17.97 2.98
CA LEU A 325 14.11 19.04 3.10
C LEU A 325 13.32 18.82 4.38
N PHE A 326 13.27 19.85 5.21
CA PHE A 326 12.38 19.96 6.35
C PHE A 326 11.25 20.92 5.99
N SER A 327 10.03 20.58 6.34
CA SER A 327 8.89 21.49 6.19
C SER A 327 7.94 21.38 7.37
N ILE A 328 7.58 22.52 7.95
CA ILE A 328 6.53 22.63 8.97
C ILE A 328 5.30 23.19 8.30
N ASP A 329 4.20 22.45 8.38
CA ASP A 329 2.91 22.83 7.83
C ASP A 329 1.95 23.25 8.94
N LYS A 330 1.34 24.43 8.78
CA LYS A 330 0.21 24.90 9.60
C LYS A 330 -1.07 24.72 8.79
N ILE A 331 -1.97 23.85 9.24
CA ILE A 331 -3.28 23.65 8.60
C ILE A 331 -4.18 24.83 8.98
N LEU A 332 -4.79 25.52 8.00
CA LEU A 332 -5.54 26.76 8.24
C LEU A 332 -6.97 26.54 8.76
N LYS A 333 -7.51 25.33 8.59
CA LYS A 333 -8.83 24.94 9.10
C LYS A 333 -8.71 23.56 9.73
N GLY A 334 -8.95 23.44 11.02
CA GLY A 334 -8.82 22.19 11.76
C GLY A 334 -8.20 22.38 13.12
N LYS A 335 -7.52 21.35 13.60
CA LYS A 335 -6.95 21.23 14.94
C LYS A 335 -5.65 22.02 15.10
N ASP A 336 -5.36 22.46 16.32
CA ASP A 336 -4.21 23.29 16.68
C ASP A 336 -2.93 22.45 16.83
N TYR A 337 -2.36 22.00 15.73
CA TYR A 337 -1.01 21.42 15.69
C TYR A 337 -0.30 21.72 14.38
N TYR A 338 1.03 21.58 14.38
CA TYR A 338 1.86 21.65 13.19
C TYR A 338 2.24 20.24 12.71
N VAL A 339 2.45 20.10 11.41
CA VAL A 339 2.96 18.86 10.81
C VAL A 339 4.36 19.12 10.29
N LEU A 340 5.37 18.52 10.94
CA LEU A 340 6.73 18.48 10.44
C LEU A 340 6.90 17.31 9.47
N GLU A 341 7.17 17.59 8.21
CA GLU A 341 7.58 16.60 7.21
C GLU A 341 9.10 16.69 6.97
N ILE A 342 9.80 15.57 7.07
CA ILE A 342 11.22 15.46 6.69
C ILE A 342 11.31 14.60 5.43
N LYS A 343 12.03 15.07 4.41
CA LYS A 343 12.16 14.38 3.11
C LYS A 343 13.61 14.25 2.68
N VAL A 344 13.97 13.04 2.23
CA VAL A 344 15.30 12.74 1.68
C VAL A 344 15.15 11.91 0.41
N ARG A 345 15.89 12.24 -0.65
CA ARG A 345 15.76 11.55 -1.96
C ARG A 345 16.49 10.21 -2.01
N LYS A 346 17.75 10.16 -1.54
CA LYS A 346 18.63 8.98 -1.69
C LYS A 346 19.12 8.41 -0.34
N ASN A 347 19.47 9.28 0.61
CA ASN A 347 20.14 8.87 1.84
C ASN A 347 19.15 8.50 2.96
N ARG A 348 18.84 7.20 3.12
CA ARG A 348 17.97 6.74 4.21
C ARG A 348 18.59 6.97 5.59
N THR A 349 19.92 6.87 5.72
CA THR A 349 20.63 7.07 7.00
C THR A 349 20.44 8.49 7.51
N LEU A 350 20.61 9.49 6.63
CA LEU A 350 20.36 10.90 6.94
C LEU A 350 18.91 11.15 7.39
N LEU A 351 17.93 10.46 6.79
CA LEU A 351 16.55 10.55 7.26
C LEU A 351 16.40 10.02 8.70
N MET A 352 17.14 8.98 9.07
CA MET A 352 17.09 8.40 10.42
C MET A 352 17.77 9.29 11.45
N GLU A 353 18.92 9.87 11.10
CA GLU A 353 19.58 10.87 11.92
C GLU A 353 18.66 12.07 12.17
N ALA A 354 18.00 12.58 11.12
CA ALA A 354 17.02 13.65 11.24
C ALA A 354 15.81 13.28 12.10
N MET A 355 15.31 12.05 11.97
CA MET A 355 14.21 11.56 12.80
C MET A 355 14.62 11.42 14.26
N ARG A 356 15.79 10.85 14.54
CA ARG A 356 16.32 10.71 15.90
C ARG A 356 16.49 12.07 16.56
N TYR A 357 17.14 13.01 15.87
CA TYR A 357 17.29 14.38 16.34
C TYR A 357 15.94 15.01 16.68
N VAL A 358 14.96 14.90 15.77
CA VAL A 358 13.64 15.49 15.99
C VAL A 358 12.90 14.87 17.18
N MET A 359 13.00 13.56 17.37
CA MET A 359 12.36 12.86 18.49
C MET A 359 13.07 13.10 19.84
N GLN A 360 14.36 13.43 19.83
CA GLN A 360 15.13 13.75 21.02
C GLN A 360 14.94 15.21 21.46
N GLU A 361 14.89 16.14 20.50
CA GLU A 361 14.94 17.58 20.78
C GLU A 361 13.57 18.25 20.93
N PHE A 362 12.50 17.59 20.47
CA PHE A 362 11.18 18.20 20.40
C PHE A 362 10.09 17.27 20.93
N PRO A 363 9.06 17.81 21.60
CA PRO A 363 7.89 17.04 22.02
C PRO A 363 7.02 16.72 20.79
N VAL A 364 7.31 15.58 20.15
CA VAL A 364 6.65 15.18 18.90
C VAL A 364 6.04 13.78 18.96
N ALA A 365 4.96 13.59 18.19
CA ALA A 365 4.38 12.28 17.94
C ALA A 365 4.56 11.90 16.46
N GLN A 366 5.17 10.76 16.17
CA GLN A 366 5.32 10.28 14.79
C GLN A 366 3.97 9.87 14.21
N THR A 367 3.76 10.13 12.92
CA THR A 367 2.52 9.76 12.23
C THR A 367 2.72 9.33 10.78
N THR A 368 1.80 8.49 10.29
CA THR A 368 1.64 8.17 8.87
C THR A 368 0.40 8.79 8.25
N SER A 369 -0.44 9.46 9.05
CA SER A 369 -1.70 10.06 8.61
C SER A 369 -1.46 11.08 7.50
N SER A 370 -2.38 11.12 6.54
CA SER A 370 -2.38 12.14 5.51
C SER A 370 -3.00 13.42 6.03
N LYS A 371 -2.64 14.57 5.46
CA LYS A 371 -3.27 15.86 5.79
C LYS A 371 -4.78 15.91 5.63
N CYS A 372 -5.35 14.91 4.96
CA CYS A 372 -6.78 14.77 4.79
C CYS A 372 -7.44 13.94 5.90
N ASP A 373 -6.67 13.10 6.58
CA ASP A 373 -7.12 12.35 7.76
C ASP A 373 -7.01 13.22 9.04
N LEU A 374 -6.59 14.48 8.87
CA LEU A 374 -6.25 15.49 9.88
C LEU A 374 -7.23 16.64 9.84
#